data_AF-A0A081GIM1-F1
#
_entry.id   AF-A0A081GIM1-F1
#
_cell.length_a   1.000
_cell.length_b   1.000
_cell.length_c   1.000
_cell.angle_alpha   90.00
_cell.angle_beta   90.00
_cell.angle_gamma   90.00
#
_symmetry.space_group_name_H-M   'P 1'
#
loop_
_entity.id
_entity.type
_entity.pdbx_description
1 polymer ?
#
loop_
_entity_poly.entity_id
_entity_poly.type
_entity_poly.pdbx_seq_one_letter_code
_entity_poly.pdbx_strand_id
1 'polypeptide(L)' 'MQITSKGQITIPRGIRERCGLLHHTEVRFVEEGGGGQRLRQARLCTRLSTDELLALTRGGEP' A
#
# COMPACT_ATOMS: atom_id res chain seq x y z
N MET A 1 -15.70 -3.87 -13.47
CA MET A 1 -14.56 -3.30 -14.21
C MET A 1 -13.93 -4.42 -15.00
N GLN A 2 -13.44 -4.15 -16.22
CA GLN A 2 -12.82 -5.17 -17.06
C GLN A 2 -11.30 -5.04 -17.01
N ILE A 3 -10.62 -6.17 -17.03
CA ILE A 3 -9.16 -6.23 -17.17
C ILE A 3 -8.85 -6.12 -18.66
N THR A 4 -7.93 -5.23 -19.02
CA THR A 4 -7.46 -5.09 -20.41
C THR A 4 -6.64 -6.33 -20.82
N SER A 5 -6.41 -6.52 -22.12
CA SER A 5 -5.53 -7.59 -22.62
C SER A 5 -4.09 -7.51 -22.09
N LYS A 6 -3.66 -6.33 -21.61
CA LYS A 6 -2.35 -6.09 -20.99
C LYS A 6 -2.36 -6.30 -19.46
N GLY A 7 -3.45 -6.80 -18.89
CA GLY A 7 -3.58 -7.00 -17.44
C GLY A 7 -3.82 -5.73 -16.63
N GLN A 8 -4.03 -4.58 -17.28
CA GLN A 8 -4.34 -3.33 -16.57
C GLN A 8 -5.80 -3.32 -16.10
N ILE A 9 -6.04 -2.76 -14.91
CA ILE A 9 -7.37 -2.53 -14.34
C ILE A 9 -7.53 -1.05 -14.00
N THR A 10 -8.67 -0.47 -14.37
CA THR A 10 -9.04 0.88 -13.96
C THR A 10 -9.55 0.86 -12.52
N ILE A 11 -9.19 1.85 -11.69
CA ILE A 11 -9.74 2.00 -10.33
C ILE A 11 -10.69 3.22 -10.31
N PRO A 12 -11.95 3.10 -9.84
CA PRO A 12 -12.89 4.21 -9.82
C PRO A 12 -12.36 5.34 -8.94
N ARG A 13 -12.67 6.58 -9.30
CA ARG A 13 -12.18 7.78 -8.58
C ARG A 13 -12.44 7.71 -7.07
N GLY A 14 -13.65 7.38 -6.63
CA GLY A 14 -13.98 7.31 -5.21
C GLY A 14 -13.19 6.25 -4.43
N ILE A 15 -12.75 5.16 -5.08
CA ILE A 15 -11.86 4.17 -4.44
C ILE A 15 -10.45 4.75 -4.32
N ARG A 16 -9.94 5.41 -5.37
CA ARG A 16 -8.62 6.06 -5.33
C ARG A 16 -8.51 7.09 -4.21
N GLU A 17 -9.52 7.94 -4.07
CA GLU A 17 -9.55 8.98 -3.04
C GLU A 17 -9.60 8.39 -1.62
N ARG A 18 -10.48 7.40 -1.37
CA ARG A 18 -10.59 6.77 -0.05
C ARG A 18 -9.37 5.94 0.34
N CYS A 19 -8.68 5.35 -0.65
CA CYS A 19 -7.51 4.50 -0.41
C CYS A 19 -6.17 5.24 -0.60
N GLY A 20 -6.19 6.55 -0.89
CA GLY A 20 -4.97 7.33 -1.10
C GLY A 20 -4.13 6.89 -2.31
N LEU A 21 -4.76 6.27 -3.33
CA LEU A 21 -4.08 5.80 -4.54
C LEU A 21 -3.85 6.97 -5.52
N LEU A 22 -2.89 7.82 -5.17
CA LEU A 22 -2.46 8.97 -5.96
C LEU A 22 -1.47 8.57 -7.07
N HIS A 23 -1.12 9.51 -7.94
CA HIS A 23 -0.09 9.30 -8.96
C HIS A 23 1.22 8.80 -8.32
N HIS A 24 1.86 7.83 -8.97
CA HIS A 24 3.11 7.21 -8.50
C HIS A 24 3.03 6.44 -7.16
N THR A 25 1.83 6.09 -6.71
CA THR A 25 1.67 5.24 -5.52
C THR A 25 2.00 3.78 -5.88
N GLU A 26 2.96 3.19 -5.19
CA GLU A 26 3.23 1.76 -5.27
C GLU A 26 2.18 0.96 -4.49
N VAL A 27 1.69 -0.13 -5.08
CA VAL A 27 0.66 -0.99 -4.48
C VAL A 27 1.12 -2.44 -4.47
N ARG A 28 0.74 -3.17 -3.42
CA ARG A 28 0.93 -4.62 -3.34
C ARG A 28 -0.42 -5.31 -3.26
N PHE A 29 -0.61 -6.31 -4.11
CA PHE A 29 -1.76 -7.20 -4.02
C PHE A 29 -1.45 -8.31 -3.02
N VAL A 30 -2.36 -8.55 -2.09
CA VAL A 30 -2.30 -9.68 -1.16
C VAL A 30 -3.58 -10.49 -1.31
N GLU A 31 -3.42 -11.80 -1.43
CA GLU A 31 -4.53 -12.74 -1.43
C GLU A 31 -4.85 -13.10 0.03
N GLU A 32 -6.08 -12.82 0.46
CA GLU A 32 -6.58 -13.26 1.77
C GLU A 32 -7.43 -14.51 1.53
N GLY A 33 -7.13 -15.60 2.25
CA GLY A 33 -7.80 -16.89 2.07
C GLY A 33 -9.32 -16.76 2.13
N GLY A 34 -10.00 -17.09 1.03
CA GLY A 34 -11.44 -16.88 0.88
C GLY A 34 -11.87 -16.22 -0.45
N GLY A 35 -11.00 -16.14 -1.46
CA GLY A 35 -11.38 -15.74 -2.82
C GLY A 35 -11.55 -14.24 -3.07
N GLY A 36 -11.17 -13.39 -2.11
CA GLY A 36 -11.19 -11.94 -2.23
C GLY A 36 -9.78 -11.34 -2.28
N GLN A 37 -9.46 -10.60 -3.34
CA GLN A 37 -8.21 -9.81 -3.41
C GLN A 37 -8.45 -8.43 -2.76
N ARG A 38 -7.69 -8.09 -1.71
CA ARG A 38 -7.73 -6.76 -1.11
C ARG A 38 -6.49 -5.95 -1.50
N LEU A 39 -6.71 -4.76 -2.05
CA LEU A 39 -5.69 -3.75 -2.21
C LEU A 39 -5.39 -3.13 -0.84
N ARG A 40 -4.15 -3.27 -0.37
CA ARG A 40 -3.65 -2.59 0.82
C ARG A 40 -2.56 -1.62 0.37
N GLN A 41 -2.62 -0.39 0.88
CA GLN A 41 -1.47 0.52 0.76
C GLN A 41 -0.28 -0.16 1.43
N ALA A 42 0.87 -0.18 0.76
CA ALA A 42 2.10 -0.65 1.37
C ALA A 42 2.43 0.28 2.54
N ARG A 43 2.13 -0.16 3.78
CA ARG A 43 2.70 0.45 4.97
C ARG A 43 4.16 0.04 5.02
N LEU A 44 5.04 0.96 5.43
CA LEU A 44 6.39 0.59 5.83
C LEU A 44 6.26 -0.56 6.85
N CYS A 45 6.71 -1.76 6.51
CA CYS A 45 6.73 -2.89 7.44
C CYS A 45 7.92 -2.72 8.38
N THR A 46 7.92 -1.67 9.18
CA THR A 46 8.84 -1.52 10.30
C THR A 46 8.02 -1.75 11.56
N ARG A 47 8.47 -2.68 12.43
CA ARG A 47 7.92 -2.87 13.79
C ARG A 47 8.21 -1.68 14.71
N LEU A 48 8.81 -0.63 14.16
CA LEU A 48 9.27 0.56 14.83
C LEU A 48 8.25 1.67 14.60
N SER A 49 7.89 2.34 15.68
CA SER A 49 7.18 3.62 15.71
C SER A 49 7.96 4.70 14.95
N THR A 50 7.30 5.83 14.70
CA THR A 50 7.92 6.98 14.03
C THR A 50 9.10 7.51 14.83
N ASP A 51 9.00 7.54 16.16
CA ASP A 51 10.08 7.94 17.06
C ASP A 51 11.29 7.00 17.01
N GLU A 52 11.06 5.68 17.01
CA GLU A 52 12.14 4.68 16.90
C GLU A 52 12.89 4.79 15.55
N LEU A 53 12.18 5.08 14.46
CA LEU A 53 12.80 5.31 13.14
C LEU A 53 13.63 6.60 13.12
N LEU A 54 13.16 7.66 13.78
CA LEU A 54 13.89 8.92 13.91
C LEU A 54 15.12 8.78 14.81
N ALA A 55 15.06 7.95 15.86
CA ALA A 55 16.19 7.67 16.73
C ALA A 55 17.32 6.94 15.99
N LEU A 56 16.99 5.86 15.27
CA LEU A 56 17.98 5.07 14.51
C LEU A 56 18.71 5.90 13.44
N THR A 57 17.98 6.76 12.72
CA THR A 57 18.58 7.62 11.67
C THR A 57 19.46 8.74 12.24
N ARG A 58 19.31 9.05 13.53
CA ARG A 58 20.16 9.99 14.27
C ARG A 58 21.23 9.30 15.13
N GLY A 59 21.36 7.97 15.04
CA GLY A 59 22.35 7.19 15.79
C GLY A 59 21.98 6.89 17.25
N GLY A 60 20.70 7.02 17.62
CA GLY A 60 20.19 6.60 18.92
C GLY A 60 19.79 5.11 18.92
N GLU A 61 20.10 4.41 20.01
CA GLU A 61 19.61 3.05 20.26
C GLU A 61 18.11 3.09 20.62
N PRO A 62 17.31 2.08 20.22
CA PRO A 62 15.86 2.07 20.35
C PRO A 62 15.36 1.97 21.80
#